data_AF-A0A6B3H469-F1
#
_entry.id   AF-A0A6B3H469-F1
#
_cell.length_a   1.000
_cell.length_b   1.000
_cell.length_c   1.000
_cell.angle_alpha   90.00
_cell.angle_beta   90.00
_cell.angle_gamma   90.00
#
_symmetry.space_group_name_H-M   'P 1'
#
loop_
_entity.id
_entity.type
_entity.pdbx_description
1 polymer ?
#
loop_
_entity_poly.entity_id
_entity_poly.type
_entity_poly.pdbx_seq_one_letter_code
_entity_poly.pdbx_strand_id
1 'polypeptide(L)'
;QGERYGCFPMVPWCGRTGYGQFRNGDASHQLPLNSPPHAIHGTGRDTAWRTAHADKAQAAFYYDLAEPWPYEGRVTQTFELTEDTLTLGLAVETYGNSFPAQAGWHPWFHRSLGGRDAELSFDAAWQEERGEDHLPTGRRIDPVPGPWDDCFGMPDGVDVKL
;
A
#
# COMPACT_ATOMS: atom_id res chain seq x y z
N GLN A 1 -0.92 -18.78 -7.01
CA GLN A 1 -0.55 -17.36 -6.82
C GLN A 1 0.97 -17.33 -6.80
N GLY A 2 1.62 -16.72 -7.80
CA GLY A 2 3.10 -16.71 -7.96
C GLY A 2 3.76 -15.52 -7.26
N GLU A 3 5.07 -15.33 -7.42
CA GLU A 3 5.86 -14.25 -6.77
C GLU A 3 5.26 -12.84 -6.93
N ARG A 4 4.46 -12.59 -7.98
CA ARG A 4 3.82 -11.30 -8.27
C ARG A 4 2.50 -11.05 -7.52
N TYR A 5 1.92 -12.07 -6.91
CA TYR A 5 0.55 -12.06 -6.41
C TYR A 5 0.52 -12.54 -4.95
N GLY A 6 -0.12 -11.80 -4.06
CA GLY A 6 -0.11 -12.10 -2.63
C GLY A 6 -0.86 -11.06 -1.80
N CYS A 7 -0.32 -10.72 -0.63
CA CYS A 7 -0.79 -9.61 0.22
C CYS A 7 0.42 -8.91 0.85
N PHE A 8 1.42 -8.56 0.02
CA PHE A 8 2.64 -7.93 0.52
C PHE A 8 2.36 -6.45 0.90
N PRO A 9 3.04 -5.92 1.95
CA PRO A 9 2.99 -4.50 2.27
C PRO A 9 3.68 -3.65 1.19
N MET A 10 3.01 -2.59 0.76
CA MET A 10 3.57 -1.50 -0.04
C MET A 10 3.88 -0.34 0.91
N VAL A 11 5.16 -0.11 1.21
CA VAL A 11 5.60 0.83 2.25
C VAL A 11 7.12 1.09 2.09
N PRO A 12 7.63 2.33 2.23
CA PRO A 12 6.95 3.56 2.68
C PRO A 12 6.22 4.36 1.60
N TRP A 13 6.09 3.84 0.39
CA TRP A 13 5.20 4.39 -0.64
C TRP A 13 4.37 3.28 -1.32
N CYS A 14 3.14 3.61 -1.73
CA CYS A 14 2.28 2.72 -2.50
C CYS A 14 2.21 3.17 -3.95
N GLY A 15 1.86 2.25 -4.85
CA GLY A 15 1.78 2.54 -6.28
C GLY A 15 3.09 3.10 -6.84
N ARG A 16 2.97 4.01 -7.82
CA ARG A 16 4.09 4.58 -8.56
C ARG A 16 4.52 5.93 -7.98
N THR A 17 5.84 6.16 -7.93
CA THR A 17 6.44 7.48 -7.77
C THR A 17 7.01 7.94 -9.10
N GLY A 18 6.49 9.05 -9.64
CA GLY A 18 6.86 9.59 -10.94
C GLY A 18 8.36 9.84 -11.06
N TYR A 19 8.98 9.25 -12.08
CA TYR A 19 10.43 9.23 -12.32
C TYR A 19 11.30 8.84 -11.12
N GLY A 20 10.73 8.16 -10.12
CA GLY A 20 11.38 7.89 -8.83
C GLY A 20 11.71 9.14 -8.03
N GLN A 21 11.12 10.29 -8.35
CA GLN A 21 11.44 11.57 -7.73
C GLN A 21 10.36 11.97 -6.74
N PHE A 22 10.78 12.40 -5.56
CA PHE A 22 9.89 13.00 -4.58
C PHE A 22 10.59 14.10 -3.80
N ARG A 23 9.80 14.91 -3.10
CA ARG A 23 10.28 16.00 -2.25
C ARG A 23 9.81 15.81 -0.82
N ASN A 24 10.65 16.23 0.12
CA ASN A 24 10.27 16.47 1.51
C ASN A 24 10.70 17.91 1.86
N GLY A 25 9.75 18.84 1.82
CA GLY A 25 10.07 20.27 1.83
C GLY A 25 10.98 20.67 0.66
N ASP A 26 12.16 21.20 0.99
CA ASP A 26 13.16 21.65 0.02
C ASP A 26 14.14 20.56 -0.42
N ALA A 27 14.12 19.39 0.24
CA ALA A 27 14.98 18.27 -0.12
C ALA A 27 14.35 17.45 -1.26
N SER A 28 15.11 17.25 -2.34
CA SER A 28 14.75 16.38 -3.47
C SER A 28 15.50 15.05 -3.38
N HIS A 29 14.80 13.96 -3.67
CA HIS A 29 15.32 12.60 -3.56
C HIS A 29 15.05 11.79 -4.83
N GLN A 30 15.92 10.81 -5.10
CA GLN A 30 15.80 9.89 -6.22
C GLN A 30 15.78 8.45 -5.73
N LEU A 31 14.66 7.77 -5.96
CA LEU A 31 14.47 6.35 -5.70
C LEU A 31 14.96 5.50 -6.89
N PRO A 32 15.36 4.24 -6.65
CA PRO A 32 15.61 3.27 -7.70
C PRO A 32 14.39 3.05 -8.59
N LEU A 33 14.61 3.02 -9.90
CA LEU A 33 13.57 2.77 -10.89
C LEU A 33 13.34 1.27 -11.07
N ASN A 34 12.75 0.63 -10.06
CA ASN A 34 12.40 -0.80 -10.11
C ASN A 34 11.21 -1.12 -11.04
N SER A 35 10.51 -0.10 -11.55
CA SER A 35 9.51 -0.22 -12.61
C SER A 35 9.65 0.94 -13.61
N PRO A 36 10.70 0.95 -14.44
CA PRO A 36 11.02 2.07 -15.30
C PRO A 36 9.83 2.52 -16.16
N PRO A 37 9.59 3.84 -16.30
CA PRO A 37 10.45 4.94 -15.86
C PRO A 37 10.24 5.38 -14.40
N HIS A 38 9.51 4.62 -13.59
CA HIS A 38 9.08 5.01 -12.25
C HIS A 38 9.68 4.11 -11.14
N ALA A 39 9.54 4.55 -9.89
CA ALA A 39 9.69 3.67 -8.73
C ALA A 39 8.32 3.14 -8.32
N ILE A 40 8.24 1.94 -7.74
CA ILE A 40 6.97 1.32 -7.36
C ILE A 40 7.05 0.53 -6.05
N HIS A 41 5.99 0.62 -5.24
CA HIS A 41 5.66 -0.28 -4.12
C HIS A 41 6.57 -0.35 -2.89
N GLY A 42 7.42 0.65 -2.65
CA GLY A 42 8.20 0.68 -1.42
C GLY A 42 9.30 -0.38 -1.34
N THR A 43 9.83 -0.55 -0.12
CA THR A 43 10.87 -1.53 0.21
C THR A 43 10.32 -2.71 1.02
N GLY A 44 9.11 -2.58 1.59
CA GLY A 44 8.58 -3.55 2.55
C GLY A 44 8.42 -4.98 2.00
N ARG A 45 8.16 -5.13 0.71
CA ARG A 45 8.07 -6.45 0.05
C ARG A 45 9.40 -7.19 0.03
N ASP A 46 10.48 -6.48 -0.24
CA ASP A 46 11.80 -7.05 -0.53
C ASP A 46 12.75 -6.98 0.68
N THR A 47 12.24 -6.49 1.83
CA THR A 47 12.99 -6.38 3.08
C THR A 47 12.66 -7.52 4.01
N ALA A 48 13.67 -8.09 4.67
CA ALA A 48 13.47 -9.10 5.69
C ALA A 48 12.88 -8.47 6.97
N TRP A 49 11.71 -8.95 7.37
CA TRP A 49 11.04 -8.53 8.60
C TRP A 49 11.54 -9.34 9.80
N ARG A 50 11.65 -8.67 10.95
CA ARG A 50 12.00 -9.26 12.24
C ARG A 50 10.75 -9.47 13.07
N THR A 51 10.65 -10.62 13.75
CA THR A 51 9.58 -10.86 14.73
C THR A 51 9.81 -9.99 15.96
N ALA A 52 8.83 -9.18 16.33
CA ALA A 52 8.78 -8.52 17.64
C ALA A 52 8.12 -9.42 18.69
N HIS A 53 6.99 -10.04 18.33
CA HIS A 53 6.26 -10.99 19.16
C HIS A 53 5.41 -11.90 18.27
N ALA A 54 5.16 -13.12 18.72
CA ALA A 54 4.21 -14.03 18.08
C ALA A 54 3.67 -15.05 19.09
N ASP A 55 2.35 -15.20 19.13
CA ASP A 55 1.65 -16.26 19.83
C ASP A 55 0.54 -16.86 18.94
N LYS A 56 -0.45 -17.53 19.55
CA LYS A 56 -1.53 -18.22 18.83
C LYS A 56 -2.54 -17.28 18.17
N ALA A 57 -2.71 -16.06 18.69
CA ALA A 57 -3.74 -15.12 18.26
C ALA A 57 -3.15 -13.78 17.80
N GLN A 58 -1.93 -13.44 18.21
CA GLN A 58 -1.30 -12.18 17.88
C GLN A 58 0.11 -12.37 17.33
N ALA A 59 0.48 -11.54 16.35
CA ALA A 59 1.86 -11.45 15.88
C ALA A 59 2.20 -10.02 15.48
N ALA A 60 3.46 -9.63 15.69
CA ALA A 60 4.00 -8.35 15.29
C ALA A 60 5.37 -8.54 14.64
N PHE A 61 5.57 -7.89 13.51
CA PHE A 61 6.81 -7.90 12.74
C PHE A 61 7.23 -6.48 12.43
N TYR A 62 8.53 -6.22 12.35
CA TYR A 62 9.05 -4.91 12.00
C TYR A 62 10.30 -4.97 11.14
N TYR A 63 10.60 -3.88 10.45
CA TYR A 63 11.93 -3.61 9.91
C TYR A 63 12.24 -2.12 10.08
N ASP A 64 13.53 -1.79 10.20
CA ASP A 64 13.98 -0.41 10.26
C ASP A 64 14.19 0.10 8.82
N LEU A 65 13.67 1.30 8.53
CA LEU A 65 13.84 1.96 7.24
C LEU A 65 15.33 2.26 7.02
N ALA A 66 15.78 2.00 5.80
CA ALA A 66 17.15 2.22 5.36
C ALA A 66 17.15 2.49 3.84
N GLU A 67 18.34 2.69 3.27
CA GLU A 67 18.54 2.78 1.83
C GLU A 67 17.75 1.68 1.07
N PRO A 68 17.03 2.03 -0.01
CA PRO A 68 17.05 3.30 -0.73
C PRO A 68 16.12 4.39 -0.18
N TRP A 69 15.43 4.16 0.94
CA TRP A 69 14.63 5.21 1.56
C TRP A 69 15.55 6.14 2.39
N PRO A 70 15.55 7.46 2.13
CA PRO A 70 16.57 8.36 2.67
C PRO A 70 16.33 8.79 4.12
N TYR A 71 15.29 8.26 4.78
CA TYR A 71 14.95 8.60 6.16
C TYR A 71 14.98 7.39 7.07
N GLU A 72 15.47 7.60 8.28
CA GLU A 72 15.43 6.61 9.34
C GLU A 72 14.04 6.54 9.98
N GLY A 73 13.64 5.33 10.34
CA GLY A 73 12.37 5.07 10.97
C GLY A 73 12.12 3.58 11.09
N ARG A 74 10.88 3.21 11.39
CA ARG A 74 10.47 1.82 11.52
C ARG A 74 9.12 1.60 10.86
N VAL A 75 8.99 0.45 10.21
CA VAL A 75 7.70 -0.06 9.77
C VAL A 75 7.35 -1.25 10.65
N THR A 76 6.14 -1.25 11.19
CA THR A 76 5.61 -2.34 12.01
C THR A 76 4.32 -2.85 11.40
N GLN A 77 4.18 -4.17 11.30
CA GLN A 77 2.96 -4.85 10.87
C GLN A 77 2.46 -5.73 12.00
N THR A 78 1.18 -5.62 12.32
CA THR A 78 0.51 -6.38 13.39
C THR A 78 -0.61 -7.24 12.83
N PHE A 79 -0.84 -8.38 13.47
CA PHE A 79 -1.84 -9.36 13.13
C PHE A 79 -2.58 -9.74 14.40
N GLU A 80 -3.90 -9.64 14.39
CA GLU A 80 -4.77 -10.14 15.46
C GLU A 80 -5.83 -11.05 14.86
N LEU A 81 -5.92 -12.27 15.37
CA LEU A 81 -6.82 -13.31 14.90
C LEU A 81 -7.82 -13.68 16.00
N THR A 82 -9.10 -13.53 15.69
CA THR A 82 -10.22 -14.08 16.48
C THR A 82 -10.76 -15.33 15.78
N GLU A 83 -11.84 -15.91 16.29
CA GLU A 83 -12.51 -17.05 15.64
C GLU A 83 -13.09 -16.71 14.26
N ASP A 84 -13.43 -15.45 14.03
CA ASP A 84 -14.18 -14.98 12.86
C ASP A 84 -13.52 -13.82 12.09
N THR A 85 -12.46 -13.22 12.64
CA THR A 85 -11.87 -11.98 12.13
C THR A 85 -10.35 -12.05 12.11
N LEU A 86 -9.75 -11.51 11.04
CA LEU A 86 -8.34 -11.18 10.98
C LEU A 86 -8.19 -9.66 10.87
N THR A 87 -7.61 -9.03 11.88
CA THR A 87 -7.25 -7.61 11.88
C THR A 87 -5.78 -7.45 11.55
N LEU A 88 -5.50 -6.57 10.58
CA LEU A 88 -4.15 -6.25 10.13
C LEU A 88 -3.87 -4.78 10.44
N GLY A 89 -2.74 -4.51 11.08
CA GLY A 89 -2.24 -3.15 11.29
C GLY A 89 -0.92 -2.93 10.55
N LEU A 90 -0.72 -1.73 10.02
CA LEU A 90 0.54 -1.30 9.42
C LEU A 90 0.83 0.12 9.87
N ALA A 91 1.97 0.30 10.52
CA ALA A 91 2.42 1.57 11.07
C ALA A 91 3.77 1.94 10.45
N VAL A 92 3.96 3.24 10.20
CA VAL A 92 5.23 3.83 9.78
C VAL A 92 5.58 4.92 10.78
N GLU A 93 6.72 4.77 11.43
CA GLU A 93 7.22 5.65 12.47
C GLU A 93 8.53 6.29 12.01
N THR A 94 8.71 7.58 12.28
CA THR A 94 9.96 8.30 12.02
C THR A 94 10.77 8.40 13.31
N TYR A 95 12.10 8.31 13.20
CA TYR A 95 13.00 8.67 14.31
C TYR A 95 13.56 10.09 14.18
N GLY A 96 13.23 10.79 13.10
CA GLY A 96 13.54 12.20 12.88
C GLY A 96 12.30 13.09 13.02
N ASN A 97 12.28 14.21 12.27
CA ASN A 97 11.17 15.17 12.30
C ASN A 97 9.92 14.63 11.58
N SER A 98 10.01 14.43 10.26
CA SER A 98 8.92 13.94 9.42
C SER A 98 9.43 13.57 8.03
N PHE A 99 8.71 12.68 7.36
CA PHE A 99 8.86 12.36 5.94
C PHE A 99 7.49 11.95 5.37
N PRO A 100 7.27 12.06 4.05
CA PRO A 100 6.05 11.55 3.43
C PRO A 100 6.01 10.03 3.53
N ALA A 101 4.88 9.46 3.90
CA ALA A 101 4.67 8.01 3.91
C ALA A 101 3.28 7.68 3.38
N GLN A 102 3.21 6.62 2.58
CA GLN A 102 1.98 5.96 2.18
C GLN A 102 2.16 4.47 2.41
N ALA A 103 1.18 3.84 3.03
CA ALA A 103 1.25 2.44 3.42
C ALA A 103 -0.06 1.74 3.10
N GLY A 104 0.03 0.48 2.69
CA GLY A 104 -1.11 -0.38 2.44
C GLY A 104 -0.69 -1.78 2.01
N TRP A 105 -1.65 -2.68 1.86
CA TRP A 105 -1.41 -4.03 1.37
C TRP A 105 -1.81 -4.15 -0.09
N HIS A 106 -1.21 -5.11 -0.78
CA HIS A 106 -1.57 -5.47 -2.16
C HIS A 106 -2.30 -6.82 -2.21
N PRO A 107 -3.51 -6.97 -1.65
CA PRO A 107 -4.19 -8.26 -1.55
C PRO A 107 -4.67 -8.78 -2.89
N TRP A 108 -4.53 -10.09 -3.08
CA TRP A 108 -5.09 -10.85 -4.20
C TRP A 108 -6.06 -11.89 -3.65
N PHE A 109 -7.36 -11.62 -3.80
CA PHE A 109 -8.41 -12.54 -3.40
C PHE A 109 -8.71 -13.54 -4.52
N HIS A 110 -9.05 -14.77 -4.13
CA HIS A 110 -9.60 -15.73 -5.07
C HIS A 110 -10.97 -15.25 -5.55
N ARG A 111 -11.13 -15.08 -6.86
CA ARG A 111 -12.40 -14.59 -7.45
C ARG A 111 -13.56 -15.53 -7.18
N SER A 112 -13.35 -16.84 -7.18
CA SER A 112 -14.42 -17.82 -6.97
C SER A 112 -14.10 -18.67 -5.75
N LEU A 113 -15.02 -18.73 -4.79
CA LEU A 113 -14.92 -19.50 -3.56
C LEU A 113 -16.24 -20.23 -3.33
N GLY A 114 -16.19 -21.57 -3.26
CA GLY A 114 -17.40 -22.38 -3.02
C GLY A 114 -18.45 -22.31 -4.12
N GLY A 115 -18.04 -22.08 -5.38
CA GLY A 115 -18.95 -22.02 -6.54
C GLY A 115 -19.69 -20.69 -6.72
N ARG A 116 -19.35 -19.67 -5.94
CA ARG A 116 -19.82 -18.29 -6.12
C ARG A 116 -18.66 -17.38 -6.47
N ASP A 117 -18.89 -16.48 -7.41
CA ASP A 117 -17.94 -15.44 -7.76
C ASP A 117 -18.08 -14.26 -6.80
N ALA A 118 -16.95 -13.63 -6.49
CA ALA A 118 -16.87 -12.41 -5.71
C ALA A 118 -17.46 -11.25 -6.53
N GLU A 119 -18.35 -10.51 -5.89
CA GLU A 119 -18.90 -9.25 -6.38
C GLU A 119 -18.20 -8.11 -5.65
N LEU A 120 -17.85 -7.05 -6.38
CA LEU A 120 -17.23 -5.86 -5.84
C LEU A 120 -18.18 -4.67 -6.04
N SER A 121 -18.51 -4.00 -4.94
CA SER A 121 -19.28 -2.76 -4.93
C SER A 121 -18.69 -1.84 -3.88
N PHE A 122 -18.52 -0.57 -4.23
CA PHE A 122 -18.08 0.49 -3.32
C PHE A 122 -18.59 1.84 -3.83
N ASP A 123 -18.77 2.78 -2.92
CA ASP A 123 -19.18 4.15 -3.22
C ASP A 123 -17.97 5.08 -3.06
N ALA A 124 -17.36 5.48 -4.18
CA ALA A 124 -16.26 6.44 -4.18
C ALA A 124 -16.76 7.86 -4.43
N ALA A 125 -16.18 8.84 -3.74
CA ALA A 125 -16.50 10.25 -3.95
C ALA A 125 -15.92 10.79 -5.26
N TRP A 126 -14.76 10.26 -5.69
CA TRP A 126 -14.18 10.52 -7.00
C TRP A 126 -13.23 9.40 -7.43
N GLN A 127 -12.89 9.37 -8.71
CA GLN A 127 -11.77 8.63 -9.27
C GLN A 127 -10.67 9.62 -9.69
N GLU A 128 -9.42 9.31 -9.38
CA GLU A 128 -8.27 10.05 -9.92
C GLU A 128 -8.13 9.70 -11.40
N GLU A 129 -8.09 10.70 -12.27
CA GLU A 129 -7.90 10.46 -13.69
C GLU A 129 -6.46 9.99 -13.94
N ARG A 130 -6.33 8.79 -14.50
CA ARG A 130 -5.04 8.18 -14.82
C ARG A 130 -4.51 8.69 -16.17
N GLY A 131 -3.30 9.23 -16.15
CA GLY A 131 -2.55 9.61 -17.34
C GLY A 131 -1.99 8.39 -18.09
N GLU A 132 -1.43 8.64 -19.29
CA GLU A 132 -0.82 7.59 -20.13
C GLU A 132 0.41 6.94 -19.48
N ASP A 133 1.05 7.62 -18.53
CA ASP A 133 2.17 7.13 -17.72
C ASP A 133 1.74 6.35 -16.46
N HIS A 134 0.43 6.12 -16.29
CA HIS A 134 -0.18 5.52 -15.12
C HIS A 134 -0.01 6.34 -13.82
N LEU A 135 0.34 7.63 -13.91
CA LEU A 135 0.29 8.58 -12.80
C LEU A 135 -1.05 9.35 -12.84
N PRO A 136 -1.51 9.91 -11.71
CA PRO A 136 -2.68 10.78 -11.72
C PRO A 136 -2.37 12.09 -12.46
N THR A 137 -3.29 12.57 -13.29
CA THR A 137 -3.17 13.88 -13.96
C THR A 137 -3.40 15.07 -13.01
N GLY A 138 -3.87 14.78 -11.79
CA GLY A 138 -4.33 15.78 -10.81
C GLY A 138 -5.80 16.17 -10.97
N ARG A 139 -6.51 15.61 -11.97
CA ARG A 139 -7.95 15.81 -12.15
C ARG A 139 -8.74 14.71 -11.43
N ARG A 140 -9.78 15.12 -10.71
CA ARG A 140 -10.80 14.22 -10.14
C ARG A 140 -11.97 14.12 -11.11
N ILE A 141 -12.39 12.91 -11.41
CA ILE A 141 -13.52 12.60 -12.30
C ILE A 141 -14.56 11.74 -11.56
N ASP A 142 -15.77 11.68 -12.12
CA ASP A 142 -16.77 10.73 -11.66
C ASP A 142 -16.27 9.29 -11.90
N PRO A 143 -16.52 8.34 -10.97
CA PRO A 143 -16.15 6.94 -11.17
C PRO A 143 -16.73 6.37 -12.47
N VAL A 144 -15.87 5.74 -13.29
CA VAL A 144 -16.29 5.10 -14.55
C VAL A 144 -16.65 3.63 -14.33
N PRO A 145 -17.39 2.97 -15.23
CA PRO A 145 -17.61 1.53 -15.16
C PRO A 145 -16.31 0.72 -15.23
N GLY A 146 -16.23 -0.38 -14.47
CA GLY A 146 -15.06 -1.25 -14.45
C GLY A 146 -14.83 -2.08 -15.73
N PRO A 147 -13.79 -2.95 -15.74
CA PRO A 147 -12.89 -3.25 -14.63
C PRO A 147 -11.97 -2.07 -14.28
N TRP A 148 -11.64 -1.95 -13.00
CA TRP A 148 -10.84 -0.85 -12.47
C TRP A 148 -9.38 -1.28 -12.23
N ASP A 149 -8.46 -0.36 -12.53
CA ASP A 149 -7.05 -0.39 -12.12
C ASP A 149 -6.64 1.04 -11.74
N ASP A 150 -7.47 1.66 -10.89
CA ASP A 150 -7.55 3.10 -10.70
C ASP A 150 -7.57 3.46 -9.21
N CYS A 151 -7.27 4.72 -8.90
CA CYS A 151 -7.28 5.24 -7.54
C CYS A 151 -8.60 5.98 -7.28
N PHE A 152 -9.21 5.71 -6.13
CA PHE A 152 -10.49 6.29 -5.73
C PHE A 152 -10.36 7.07 -4.44
N GLY A 153 -11.05 8.21 -4.36
CA GLY A 153 -11.12 9.03 -3.16
C GLY A 153 -12.34 8.67 -2.31
N MET A 154 -12.09 8.45 -1.01
CA MET A 154 -13.11 8.19 0.00
C MET A 154 -12.81 9.07 1.22
N PRO A 155 -13.21 10.36 1.20
CA PRO A 155 -12.75 11.36 2.17
C PRO A 155 -13.23 11.09 3.59
N ASP A 156 -14.37 10.41 3.73
CA ASP A 156 -14.96 10.04 5.02
C ASP A 156 -14.46 8.68 5.52
N GLY A 157 -13.47 8.08 4.84
CA GLY A 157 -12.98 6.74 5.11
C GLY A 157 -13.76 5.66 4.36
N VAL A 158 -13.54 4.41 4.75
CA VAL A 158 -14.17 3.23 4.14
C VAL A 158 -14.98 2.49 5.20
N ASP A 159 -16.30 2.48 5.03
CA ASP A 159 -17.20 1.64 5.82
C ASP A 159 -17.51 0.35 5.05
N VAL A 160 -17.19 -0.80 5.64
CA VAL A 160 -17.45 -2.11 5.04
C VAL A 160 -18.74 -2.69 5.59
N LYS A 161 -19.65 -3.09 4.70
CA LYS A 161 -20.83 -3.90 5.04
C LYS A 161 -20.61 -5.31 4.50
N LEU A 162 -20.70 -6.32 5.38
CA LEU A 162 -20.63 -7.75 5.04
C LEU A 162 -22.03 -8.33 4.83
#